data_AF-W0TYL1-F1
#
_entry.id   AF-W0TYL1-F1
#
_cell.length_a   1.000
_cell.length_b   1.000
_cell.length_c   1.000
_cell.angle_alpha   90.00
_cell.angle_beta   90.00
_cell.angle_gamma   90.00
#
_symmetry.space_group_name_H-M   'P 1'
#
loop_
_entity.id
_entity.type
_entity.pdbx_description
1 polymer ?
#
loop_
_entity_poly.entity_id
_entity_poly.type
_entity_poly.pdbx_seq_one_letter_code
_entity_poly.pdbx_strand_id
1 'polypeptide(L)'
;MSAANDLSAGDCVDARRGDGQESEGPCGGSGSMQVDAKPQSHSFRYSLSYPSIGQCIIINNKNFDRRTGMNVRNGTDVDAGNVMKVFGKLGYKVKVYNDQKVDQIKHVLTTASKEDHSCSASFVCVLLSHGDDGVFFGTDASIELKSLTSLFRGDRCNSLVGKPKLFFIQACRGTDLDGGIEADSSSDGSSTKIPVEADFLYAYSTAPGYYSWRNTQTGSWFI
;
A
#
# COMPACT_ATOMS: atom_id res chain seq x y z
N MET A 1 -40.68 59.14 -56.58
CA MET A 1 -42.00 58.51 -56.33
C MET A 1 -41.90 57.05 -56.74
N SER A 2 -42.31 56.15 -55.83
CA SER A 2 -42.45 54.68 -55.98
C SER A 2 -41.20 53.86 -56.31
N ALA A 3 -40.95 52.68 -55.76
CA ALA A 3 -41.52 51.88 -54.66
C ALA A 3 -40.50 50.73 -54.44
N ALA A 4 -40.03 50.50 -53.21
CA ALA A 4 -40.42 49.41 -52.30
C ALA A 4 -39.80 48.03 -52.59
N ASN A 5 -39.01 47.55 -51.60
CA ASN A 5 -38.87 46.22 -50.97
C ASN A 5 -39.37 44.97 -51.76
N ASP A 6 -38.75 43.79 -51.70
CA ASP A 6 -38.38 43.09 -50.46
C ASP A 6 -37.38 41.94 -50.66
N LEU A 7 -36.71 41.64 -49.55
CA LEU A 7 -35.94 40.48 -49.09
C LEU A 7 -36.08 39.14 -49.85
N SER A 8 -34.96 38.50 -50.21
CA SER A 8 -34.43 37.36 -49.42
C SER A 8 -33.10 36.83 -49.98
N ALA A 9 -32.29 36.34 -49.04
CA ALA A 9 -30.91 35.89 -49.12
C ALA A 9 -30.51 35.03 -50.34
N GLY A 10 -29.57 35.56 -51.11
CA GLY A 10 -28.22 34.99 -51.21
C GLY A 10 -28.07 33.60 -51.84
N ASP A 11 -28.17 33.57 -53.16
CA ASP A 11 -27.59 32.57 -54.05
C ASP A 11 -26.05 32.77 -54.19
N CYS A 12 -25.40 31.81 -54.85
CA CYS A 12 -24.13 31.88 -55.59
C CYS A 12 -22.96 31.04 -55.08
N VAL A 13 -22.88 29.84 -55.66
CA VAL A 13 -21.65 29.32 -56.28
C VAL A 13 -21.03 30.36 -57.24
N ASP A 14 -19.72 30.60 -57.17
CA ASP A 14 -18.76 30.34 -58.27
C ASP A 14 -17.37 30.97 -58.03
N ALA A 15 -16.36 30.31 -58.60
CA ALA A 15 -14.95 30.65 -58.53
C ALA A 15 -14.54 31.88 -59.37
N ARG A 16 -13.61 32.70 -58.85
CA ARG A 16 -12.71 33.58 -59.64
C ARG A 16 -11.31 33.59 -58.98
N ARG A 17 -10.27 33.17 -59.73
CA ARG A 17 -9.23 33.99 -60.40
C ARG A 17 -8.60 35.01 -59.43
N GLY A 18 -7.32 34.98 -59.08
CA GLY A 18 -6.13 34.53 -59.78
C GLY A 18 -5.23 35.77 -59.92
N ASP A 19 -4.07 35.77 -59.28
CA ASP A 19 -2.94 36.65 -59.62
C ASP A 19 -1.66 35.89 -59.28
N GLY A 20 -0.78 35.77 -60.27
CA GLY A 20 0.53 35.16 -60.16
C GLY A 20 1.61 36.20 -59.98
N GLN A 21 2.69 35.83 -59.30
CA GLN A 21 4.04 36.25 -59.66
C GLN A 21 5.05 35.24 -59.11
N GLU A 22 5.98 34.85 -59.98
CA GLU A 22 7.00 33.82 -59.81
C GLU A 22 8.19 34.28 -58.94
N SER A 23 8.84 33.35 -58.21
CA SER A 23 10.31 33.23 -58.19
C SER A 23 10.80 31.94 -57.50
N GLU A 24 11.39 31.07 -58.32
CA GLU A 24 12.58 30.20 -58.16
C GLU A 24 12.78 29.26 -56.95
N GLY A 25 12.73 27.94 -57.23
CA GLY A 25 13.87 27.00 -57.04
C GLY A 25 14.17 26.38 -55.65
N PRO A 26 14.77 25.16 -55.57
CA PRO A 26 14.36 24.12 -54.60
C PRO A 26 15.43 23.71 -53.56
N CYS A 27 15.01 23.00 -52.49
CA CYS A 27 15.51 21.65 -52.13
C CYS A 27 14.86 21.12 -50.83
N GLY A 28 14.48 19.84 -50.85
CA GLY A 28 13.62 19.20 -49.87
C GLY A 28 14.25 18.84 -48.53
N GLY A 29 13.39 18.69 -47.52
CA GLY A 29 13.70 18.16 -46.20
C GLY A 29 12.58 17.21 -45.76
N SER A 30 12.92 15.93 -45.70
CA SER A 30 12.14 14.83 -45.12
C SER A 30 11.69 15.13 -43.69
N GLY A 31 10.46 14.77 -43.35
CA GLY A 31 9.92 14.88 -41.99
C GLY A 31 8.94 13.75 -41.70
N SER A 32 9.47 12.55 -41.44
CA SER A 32 8.73 11.44 -40.88
C SER A 32 8.03 11.86 -39.58
N MET A 33 6.73 11.60 -39.45
CA MET A 33 6.03 11.72 -38.18
C MET A 33 6.59 10.65 -37.21
N GLN A 34 7.52 11.05 -36.34
CA GLN A 34 7.91 10.25 -35.20
C GLN A 34 6.81 10.33 -34.16
N VAL A 35 6.15 9.19 -33.92
CA VAL A 35 5.37 8.97 -32.71
C VAL A 35 6.36 8.81 -31.55
N ASP A 36 6.54 9.86 -30.76
CA ASP A 36 7.26 9.80 -29.49
C ASP A 36 6.47 8.96 -28.48
N ALA A 37 6.48 7.65 -28.63
CA ALA A 37 6.20 6.75 -27.53
C ALA A 37 7.36 6.89 -26.54
N LYS A 38 7.27 7.86 -25.62
CA LYS A 38 8.13 7.88 -24.43
C LYS A 38 8.04 6.51 -23.79
N PRO A 39 9.13 5.74 -23.68
CA PRO A 39 9.11 4.51 -22.91
C PRO A 39 8.74 4.92 -21.50
N GLN A 40 7.56 4.54 -21.03
CA GLN A 40 7.28 4.60 -19.59
C GLN A 40 8.36 3.73 -18.96
N SER A 41 9.29 4.34 -18.24
CA SER A 41 10.22 3.59 -17.41
C SER A 41 9.35 2.94 -16.33
N HIS A 42 8.92 1.71 -16.58
CA HIS A 42 8.37 0.88 -15.54
C HIS A 42 9.50 0.64 -14.54
N SER A 43 9.62 1.53 -13.56
CA SER A 43 10.48 1.31 -12.41
C SER A 43 9.88 0.14 -11.65
N PHE A 44 10.53 -1.03 -11.73
CA PHE A 44 10.19 -2.20 -10.92
C PHE A 44 10.50 -2.03 -9.42
N ARG A 45 10.72 -0.78 -8.97
CA ARG A 45 11.11 -0.42 -7.61
C ARG A 45 10.29 0.77 -7.13
N TYR A 46 9.85 0.71 -5.87
CA TYR A 46 9.28 1.87 -5.19
C TYR A 46 10.33 2.96 -5.04
N SER A 47 9.89 4.22 -5.20
CA SER A 47 10.74 5.36 -4.87
C SER A 47 10.95 5.42 -3.37
N LEU A 48 12.22 5.45 -2.95
CA LEU A 48 12.62 5.70 -1.56
C LEU A 48 13.13 7.13 -1.37
N SER A 49 13.04 7.98 -2.40
CA SER A 49 13.50 9.37 -2.38
C SER A 49 12.50 10.28 -1.66
N TYR A 50 12.35 10.07 -0.36
CA TYR A 50 11.49 10.85 0.53
C TYR A 50 12.30 11.35 1.74
N PRO A 51 11.87 12.45 2.40
CA PRO A 51 12.53 12.94 3.61
C PRO A 51 12.63 11.92 4.76
N SER A 52 11.71 10.95 4.82
CA SER A 52 11.68 9.88 5.80
C SER A 52 11.37 8.54 5.14
N ILE A 53 11.97 7.45 5.62
CA ILE A 53 11.60 6.10 5.18
C ILE A 53 10.18 5.74 5.64
N GLY A 54 9.74 6.26 6.79
CA GLY A 54 8.41 6.02 7.34
C GLY A 54 8.38 5.78 8.85
N GLN A 55 7.19 5.43 9.33
CA GLN A 55 6.99 4.99 10.72
C GLN A 55 6.85 3.46 10.80
N CYS A 56 7.27 2.91 11.94
CA CYS A 56 7.08 1.51 12.28
C CYS A 56 6.31 1.42 13.60
N ILE A 57 5.08 0.90 13.56
CA ILE A 57 4.25 0.71 14.76
C ILE A 57 4.34 -0.75 15.19
N ILE A 58 4.74 -0.99 16.44
CA ILE A 58 4.80 -2.32 17.04
C ILE A 58 3.72 -2.43 18.11
N ILE A 59 2.77 -3.34 17.93
CA ILE A 59 1.81 -3.73 18.97
C ILE A 59 2.31 -5.04 19.59
N ASN A 60 2.71 -4.99 20.85
CA ASN A 60 3.28 -6.12 21.59
C ASN A 60 2.36 -6.51 22.75
N ASN A 61 1.54 -7.54 22.55
CA ASN A 61 0.64 -8.04 23.58
C ASN A 61 1.22 -9.31 24.21
N LYS A 62 1.56 -9.21 25.49
CA LYS A 62 2.15 -10.26 26.31
C LYS A 62 1.15 -10.82 27.31
N ASN A 63 0.45 -9.93 28.00
CA ASN A 63 -0.43 -10.26 29.12
C ASN A 63 -1.89 -10.07 28.70
N PHE A 64 -2.73 -11.05 29.02
CA PHE A 64 -4.13 -11.07 28.61
C PHE A 64 -5.04 -11.21 29.82
N ASP A 65 -6.22 -10.60 29.75
CA ASP A 65 -7.25 -10.71 30.76
C ASP A 65 -7.62 -12.19 30.94
N ARG A 66 -7.73 -12.65 32.19
CA ARG A 66 -8.06 -14.06 32.51
C ARG A 66 -9.32 -14.57 31.80
N ARG A 67 -10.28 -13.68 31.53
CA ARG A 67 -11.55 -13.99 30.84
C ARG A 67 -11.36 -14.44 29.38
N THR A 68 -10.24 -14.09 28.75
CA THR A 68 -9.94 -14.46 27.36
C THR A 68 -9.47 -15.92 27.25
N GLY A 69 -9.06 -16.55 28.36
CA GLY A 69 -8.44 -17.87 28.35
C GLY A 69 -7.04 -17.91 27.73
N MET A 70 -6.48 -16.77 27.34
CA MET A 70 -5.18 -16.70 26.67
C MET A 70 -4.02 -16.73 27.67
N ASN A 71 -2.98 -17.50 27.33
CA ASN A 71 -1.78 -17.64 28.15
C ASN A 71 -0.80 -16.46 27.94
N VAL A 72 0.10 -16.23 28.89
CA VAL A 72 1.15 -15.20 28.78
C VAL A 72 2.12 -15.54 27.62
N ARG A 73 2.45 -14.55 26.78
CA ARG A 73 3.34 -14.73 25.63
C ARG A 73 4.82 -14.46 25.95
N ASN A 74 5.42 -15.30 26.80
CA ASN A 74 6.85 -15.18 27.16
C ASN A 74 7.79 -15.14 25.95
N GLY A 75 8.75 -14.23 25.92
CA GLY A 75 9.65 -14.03 24.78
C GLY A 75 9.18 -12.98 23.76
N THR A 76 7.92 -12.53 23.80
CA THR A 76 7.44 -11.47 22.88
C THR A 76 8.14 -10.12 23.08
N ASP A 77 8.70 -9.86 24.26
CA ASP A 77 9.47 -8.63 24.52
C ASP A 77 10.84 -8.67 23.80
N VAL A 78 11.38 -9.88 23.63
CA VAL A 78 12.60 -10.10 22.83
C VAL A 78 12.29 -9.83 21.37
N ASP A 79 11.17 -10.34 20.86
CA ASP A 79 10.67 -10.05 19.51
C ASP A 79 10.52 -8.54 19.29
N ALA A 80 9.78 -7.85 20.17
CA ALA A 80 9.57 -6.41 20.08
C ALA A 80 10.90 -5.62 20.11
N GLY A 81 11.86 -6.04 20.95
CA GLY A 81 13.19 -5.45 21.01
C GLY A 81 14.01 -5.64 19.73
N ASN A 82 13.97 -6.84 19.14
CA ASN A 82 14.65 -7.15 17.88
C ASN A 82 14.06 -6.34 16.72
N VAL A 83 12.74 -6.30 16.60
CA VAL A 83 12.03 -5.50 15.59
C VAL A 83 12.37 -4.02 15.74
N MET A 84 12.31 -3.48 16.96
CA MET A 84 12.66 -2.08 17.22
C MET A 84 14.11 -1.77 16.79
N LYS A 85 15.05 -2.67 17.11
CA LYS A 85 16.46 -2.52 16.74
C LYS A 85 16.67 -2.55 15.23
N VAL A 86 16.03 -3.49 14.51
CA VAL A 86 16.18 -3.63 13.05
C VAL A 86 15.55 -2.46 12.32
N PHE A 87 14.28 -2.14 12.59
CA PHE A 87 13.59 -1.04 11.91
C PHE A 87 14.16 0.32 12.29
N GLY A 88 14.65 0.49 13.51
CA GLY A 88 15.41 1.68 13.90
C GLY A 88 16.70 1.84 13.09
N LYS A 89 17.46 0.76 12.87
CA LYS A 89 18.65 0.78 11.99
C LYS A 89 18.32 1.06 10.53
N LEU A 90 17.16 0.63 10.05
CA LEU A 90 16.65 0.95 8.72
C LEU A 90 16.12 2.38 8.59
N GLY A 91 16.15 3.17 9.68
CA GLY A 91 15.79 4.60 9.68
C GLY A 91 14.32 4.88 9.99
N TYR A 92 13.52 3.87 10.36
CA TYR A 92 12.11 4.09 10.69
C TYR A 92 11.96 4.78 12.05
N LYS A 93 10.94 5.62 12.15
CA LYS A 93 10.48 6.14 13.45
C LYS A 93 9.64 5.07 14.14
N VAL A 94 10.26 4.29 15.02
CA VAL A 94 9.61 3.18 15.72
C VAL A 94 8.78 3.67 16.91
N LYS A 95 7.54 3.21 17.02
CA LYS A 95 6.64 3.41 18.17
C LYS A 95 6.19 2.05 18.70
N VAL A 96 6.44 1.76 19.98
CA VAL A 96 6.08 0.49 20.62
C VAL A 96 4.91 0.69 21.58
N TYR A 97 3.89 -0.14 21.46
CA TYR A 97 2.71 -0.15 22.30
C TYR A 97 2.54 -1.53 22.93
N ASN A 98 2.66 -1.60 24.26
CA ASN A 98 2.59 -2.87 24.99
C ASN A 98 1.19 -3.09 25.58
N ASP A 99 0.74 -4.34 25.58
CA ASP A 99 -0.47 -4.80 26.26
C ASP A 99 -1.71 -3.92 25.99
N GLN A 100 -2.02 -3.72 24.71
CA GLN A 100 -3.13 -2.88 24.27
C GLN A 100 -4.44 -3.67 24.20
N LYS A 101 -5.49 -3.08 24.77
CA LYS A 101 -6.88 -3.50 24.57
C LYS A 101 -7.31 -3.24 23.13
N VAL A 102 -8.38 -3.92 22.69
CA VAL A 102 -8.92 -3.78 21.33
C VAL A 102 -9.17 -2.32 20.95
N ASP A 103 -9.83 -1.55 21.81
CA ASP A 103 -10.13 -0.14 21.51
C ASP A 103 -8.88 0.74 21.47
N GLN A 104 -7.85 0.40 22.25
CA GLN A 104 -6.56 1.09 22.20
C GLN A 104 -5.81 0.78 20.91
N ILE A 105 -5.79 -0.48 20.46
CA ILE A 105 -5.22 -0.87 19.17
C ILE A 105 -5.92 -0.12 18.03
N LYS A 106 -7.26 -0.12 18.02
CA LYS A 106 -8.05 0.64 17.05
C LYS A 106 -7.68 2.11 17.08
N HIS A 107 -7.57 2.71 18.26
CA HIS A 107 -7.22 4.12 18.40
C HIS A 107 -5.82 4.42 17.85
N VAL A 108 -4.82 3.62 18.20
CA VAL A 108 -3.43 3.77 17.70
C VAL A 108 -3.38 3.69 16.18
N LEU A 109 -3.96 2.63 15.59
CA LEU A 109 -3.91 2.43 14.13
C LEU A 109 -4.78 3.43 13.38
N THR A 110 -5.93 3.83 13.92
CA THR A 110 -6.76 4.89 13.34
C THR A 110 -6.01 6.21 13.33
N THR A 111 -5.34 6.55 14.43
CA THR A 111 -4.53 7.77 14.53
C THR A 111 -3.41 7.75 13.50
N ALA A 112 -2.65 6.65 13.43
CA ALA A 112 -1.59 6.48 12.45
C ALA A 112 -2.07 6.58 10.99
N SER A 113 -3.24 6.00 10.67
CA SER A 113 -3.82 6.08 9.33
C SER A 113 -4.24 7.50 8.93
N LYS A 114 -4.49 8.38 9.91
CA LYS A 114 -4.89 9.78 9.70
C LYS A 114 -3.72 10.76 9.71
N GLU A 115 -2.51 10.31 10.06
CA GLU A 115 -1.30 11.12 9.93
C GLU A 115 -0.99 11.42 8.45
N ASP A 116 -0.27 12.51 8.19
CA ASP A 116 0.20 12.83 6.84
C ASP A 116 1.50 12.08 6.53
N HIS A 117 1.42 11.10 5.62
CA HIS A 117 2.55 10.30 5.15
C HIS A 117 3.17 10.83 3.87
N SER A 118 2.83 12.04 3.41
CA SER A 118 3.31 12.58 2.12
C SER A 118 4.84 12.61 2.04
N CYS A 119 5.52 12.90 3.15
CA CYS A 119 6.98 12.90 3.29
C CYS A 119 7.61 11.54 3.67
N SER A 120 6.80 10.48 3.80
CA SER A 120 7.26 9.13 4.11
C SER A 120 7.33 8.28 2.83
N ALA A 121 8.37 7.47 2.69
CA ALA A 121 8.47 6.51 1.60
C ALA A 121 7.54 5.30 1.79
N SER A 122 7.28 4.90 3.04
CA SER A 122 6.57 3.66 3.37
C SER A 122 5.92 3.70 4.76
N PHE A 123 5.18 2.64 5.08
CA PHE A 123 4.61 2.41 6.41
C PHE A 123 4.83 0.95 6.84
N VAL A 124 5.19 0.75 8.10
CA VAL A 124 5.36 -0.59 8.69
C VAL A 124 4.48 -0.73 9.93
N CYS A 125 3.80 -1.87 10.05
CA CYS A 125 3.11 -2.28 11.26
C CYS A 125 3.47 -3.72 11.63
N VAL A 126 3.89 -3.93 12.86
CA VAL A 126 4.26 -5.24 13.42
C VAL A 126 3.30 -5.58 14.54
N LEU A 127 2.62 -6.71 14.40
CA LEU A 127 1.55 -7.16 15.28
C LEU A 127 1.99 -8.47 15.97
N LEU A 128 2.27 -8.40 17.27
CA LEU A 128 2.74 -9.52 18.09
C LEU A 128 1.68 -9.85 19.14
N SER A 129 0.88 -10.90 18.92
CA SER A 129 -0.16 -11.30 19.88
C SER A 129 -0.56 -12.77 19.70
N HIS A 130 -1.61 -13.19 20.42
CA HIS A 130 -2.40 -14.35 20.02
C HIS A 130 -3.27 -13.99 18.82
N GLY A 131 -3.69 -15.02 18.10
CA GLY A 131 -4.56 -14.88 16.94
C GLY A 131 -5.21 -16.21 16.61
N ASP A 132 -6.10 -16.13 15.63
CA ASP A 132 -6.70 -17.26 14.96
C ASP A 132 -6.89 -16.85 13.48
N ASP A 133 -7.50 -17.68 12.63
CA ASP A 133 -7.68 -17.31 11.22
C ASP A 133 -8.48 -16.01 11.08
N GLY A 134 -7.84 -14.99 10.50
CA GLY A 134 -8.39 -13.64 10.35
C GLY A 134 -8.52 -12.81 11.64
N VAL A 135 -8.10 -13.33 12.79
CA VAL A 135 -8.33 -12.73 14.11
C VAL A 135 -7.02 -12.36 14.81
N PHE A 136 -7.01 -11.21 15.46
CA PHE A 136 -5.93 -10.72 16.31
C PHE A 136 -6.44 -10.42 17.72
N PHE A 137 -5.69 -10.77 18.76
CA PHE A 137 -6.11 -10.48 20.14
C PHE A 137 -5.55 -9.16 20.66
N GLY A 138 -6.46 -8.29 21.11
CA GLY A 138 -6.14 -7.34 22.18
C GLY A 138 -5.98 -8.07 23.51
N THR A 139 -5.57 -7.36 24.55
CA THR A 139 -5.44 -7.97 25.89
C THR A 139 -6.77 -8.42 26.48
N ASP A 140 -7.87 -7.85 26.00
CA ASP A 140 -9.20 -7.96 26.60
C ASP A 140 -10.20 -8.73 25.73
N ALA A 141 -10.05 -8.69 24.40
CA ALA A 141 -10.89 -9.37 23.43
C ALA A 141 -10.18 -9.56 22.08
N SER A 142 -10.82 -10.30 21.17
CA SER A 142 -10.39 -10.46 19.78
C SER A 142 -10.93 -9.36 18.87
N ILE A 143 -10.21 -9.08 17.79
CA ILE A 143 -10.60 -8.16 16.70
C ILE A 143 -10.24 -8.76 15.35
N GLU A 144 -11.07 -8.51 14.33
CA GLU A 144 -10.76 -8.90 12.96
C GLU A 144 -9.53 -8.14 12.44
N LEU A 145 -8.51 -8.87 11.98
CA LEU A 145 -7.27 -8.29 11.48
C LEU A 145 -7.53 -7.36 10.28
N LYS A 146 -8.48 -7.73 9.41
CA LYS A 146 -8.89 -6.92 8.27
C LYS A 146 -9.44 -5.56 8.68
N SER A 147 -10.12 -5.47 9.83
CA SER A 147 -10.62 -4.18 10.33
C SER A 147 -9.48 -3.21 10.65
N LEU A 148 -8.34 -3.72 11.10
CA LEU A 148 -7.14 -2.94 11.41
C LEU A 148 -6.37 -2.54 10.14
N THR A 149 -6.13 -3.50 9.25
CA THR A 149 -5.32 -3.27 8.04
C THR A 149 -6.06 -2.41 7.02
N SER A 150 -7.39 -2.52 6.95
CA SER A 150 -8.23 -1.74 6.04
C SER A 150 -8.17 -0.23 6.28
N LEU A 151 -7.73 0.23 7.45
CA LEU A 151 -7.54 1.65 7.76
C LEU A 151 -6.51 2.32 6.84
N PHE A 152 -5.57 1.55 6.28
CA PHE A 152 -4.47 2.04 5.45
C PHE A 152 -4.74 1.88 3.94
N ARG A 153 -5.95 1.46 3.57
CA ARG A 153 -6.37 1.35 2.18
C ARG A 153 -6.30 2.69 1.46
N GLY A 154 -6.13 2.66 0.15
CA GLY A 154 -5.95 3.88 -0.65
C GLY A 154 -7.11 4.87 -0.60
N ASP A 155 -8.33 4.40 -0.30
CA ASP A 155 -9.53 5.21 -0.12
C ASP A 155 -9.67 5.84 1.28
N ARG A 156 -8.85 5.39 2.25
CA ARG A 156 -8.89 5.83 3.65
C ARG A 156 -7.61 6.54 4.11
N CYS A 157 -6.48 6.20 3.50
CA CYS A 157 -5.16 6.77 3.79
C CYS A 157 -4.48 7.22 2.49
N ASN A 158 -4.96 8.34 1.94
CA ASN A 158 -4.56 8.83 0.61
C ASN A 158 -3.05 9.13 0.50
N SER A 159 -2.41 9.56 1.59
CA SER A 159 -0.98 9.91 1.64
C SER A 159 -0.04 8.69 1.52
N LEU A 160 -0.59 7.47 1.59
CA LEU A 160 0.10 6.18 1.39
C LEU A 160 -0.27 5.47 0.07
N VAL A 161 -1.05 6.09 -0.83
CA VAL A 161 -1.34 5.51 -2.16
C VAL A 161 -0.05 5.42 -2.97
N GLY A 162 0.22 4.27 -3.60
CA GLY A 162 1.44 4.03 -4.38
C GLY A 162 2.70 3.82 -3.53
N LYS A 163 2.57 3.74 -2.20
CA LYS A 163 3.65 3.52 -1.25
C LYS A 163 3.50 2.18 -0.54
N PRO A 164 4.58 1.44 -0.26
CA PRO A 164 4.50 0.13 0.37
C PRO A 164 4.00 0.23 1.82
N LYS A 165 3.03 -0.62 2.15
CA LYS A 165 2.37 -0.77 3.46
C LYS A 165 2.63 -2.20 3.95
N LEU A 166 3.64 -2.34 4.82
CA LEU A 166 4.17 -3.63 5.24
C LEU A 166 3.60 -4.03 6.59
N PHE A 167 2.93 -5.17 6.65
CA PHE A 167 2.35 -5.74 7.87
C PHE A 167 3.04 -7.06 8.20
N PHE A 168 3.69 -7.13 9.36
CA PHE A 168 4.32 -8.33 9.89
C PHE A 168 3.49 -8.85 11.05
N ILE A 169 2.91 -10.04 10.90
CA ILE A 169 1.92 -10.58 11.82
C ILE A 169 2.44 -11.86 12.45
N GLN A 170 2.86 -11.75 13.71
CA GLN A 170 3.23 -12.86 14.56
C GLN A 170 2.05 -13.20 15.47
N ALA A 171 1.17 -14.03 14.95
CA ALA A 171 -0.01 -14.56 15.63
C ALA A 171 -0.36 -15.94 15.04
N CYS A 172 -0.98 -16.81 15.82
CA CYS A 172 -1.50 -18.08 15.29
C CYS A 172 -2.60 -17.78 14.27
N ARG A 173 -2.80 -18.71 13.32
CA ARG A 173 -3.88 -18.63 12.31
C ARG A 173 -4.75 -19.88 12.33
N GLY A 174 -4.76 -20.57 13.46
CA GLY A 174 -5.43 -21.85 13.68
C GLY A 174 -4.67 -22.72 14.68
N THR A 175 -5.11 -23.95 14.81
CA THR A 175 -4.61 -24.93 15.79
C THR A 175 -3.84 -26.08 15.17
N ASP A 176 -3.80 -26.18 13.85
CA ASP A 176 -3.19 -27.32 13.17
C ASP A 176 -1.65 -27.22 13.20
N LEU A 177 -0.98 -28.37 13.20
CA LEU A 177 0.48 -28.46 13.11
C LEU A 177 0.87 -28.72 11.66
N ASP A 178 1.75 -27.88 11.11
CA ASP A 178 2.18 -28.01 9.71
C ASP A 178 3.14 -29.20 9.55
N GLY A 179 2.80 -30.12 8.66
CA GLY A 179 3.60 -31.30 8.32
C GLY A 179 4.71 -31.03 7.29
N GLY A 180 4.67 -29.87 6.62
CA GLY A 180 5.65 -29.43 5.61
C GLY A 180 5.58 -30.19 4.28
N ILE A 181 5.61 -29.47 3.16
CA ILE A 181 5.85 -29.96 1.79
C ILE A 181 6.38 -28.82 0.90
N GLU A 182 7.20 -29.13 -0.10
CA GLU A 182 7.80 -28.14 -1.01
C GLU A 182 6.87 -27.75 -2.18
N ALA A 183 6.95 -26.49 -2.64
CA ALA A 183 6.14 -26.00 -3.77
C ALA A 183 6.85 -24.93 -4.63
N ASP A 184 6.61 -25.00 -5.94
CA ASP A 184 7.13 -24.10 -6.99
C ASP A 184 6.08 -23.09 -7.51
N SER A 185 6.55 -22.08 -8.26
CA SER A 185 6.04 -20.69 -8.33
C SER A 185 5.44 -20.23 -9.68
N SER A 186 4.86 -19.01 -9.68
CA SER A 186 4.97 -17.90 -10.68
C SER A 186 3.68 -17.26 -11.23
N SER A 187 3.83 -16.06 -11.83
CA SER A 187 2.96 -14.87 -11.93
C SER A 187 2.67 -14.40 -13.38
N ASP A 188 1.65 -13.55 -13.64
CA ASP A 188 1.80 -12.32 -14.46
C ASP A 188 0.56 -11.37 -14.47
N GLY A 189 0.74 -10.09 -14.85
CA GLY A 189 -0.24 -8.99 -14.72
C GLY A 189 -0.69 -8.26 -16.00
N SER A 190 -1.65 -7.32 -15.87
CA SER A 190 -2.00 -6.29 -16.88
C SER A 190 -2.60 -5.00 -16.25
N SER A 191 -2.72 -3.95 -17.07
CA SER A 191 -2.92 -2.52 -16.76
C SER A 191 -3.74 -2.13 -15.52
N THR A 192 -3.15 -1.31 -14.63
CA THR A 192 -3.65 -1.07 -13.28
C THR A 192 -4.22 0.33 -13.07
N LYS A 193 -5.55 0.43 -12.90
CA LYS A 193 -6.07 1.27 -11.83
C LYS A 193 -5.49 0.69 -10.55
N ILE A 194 -4.74 1.46 -9.77
CA ILE A 194 -4.19 0.98 -8.50
C ILE A 194 -5.37 0.47 -7.66
N PRO A 195 -5.46 -0.85 -7.41
CA PRO A 195 -6.51 -1.36 -6.55
C PRO A 195 -6.45 -0.68 -5.18
N VAL A 196 -7.58 -0.53 -4.52
CA VAL A 196 -7.63 0.12 -3.20
C VAL A 196 -6.78 -0.62 -2.14
N GLU A 197 -6.52 -1.92 -2.37
CA GLU A 197 -5.66 -2.79 -1.55
C GLU A 197 -4.25 -3.01 -2.15
N ALA A 198 -3.85 -2.20 -3.13
CA ALA A 198 -2.51 -2.28 -3.70
C ALA A 198 -1.42 -1.84 -2.72
N ASP A 199 -0.20 -2.29 -3.02
CA ASP A 199 1.03 -1.98 -2.28
C ASP A 199 0.99 -2.42 -0.80
N PHE A 200 0.10 -3.35 -0.45
CA PHE A 200 0.13 -4.06 0.82
C PHE A 200 1.01 -5.31 0.71
N LEU A 201 1.82 -5.54 1.73
CA LEU A 201 2.50 -6.81 1.94
C LEU A 201 2.11 -7.31 3.33
N TYR A 202 1.61 -8.54 3.39
CA TYR A 202 1.35 -9.24 4.63
C TYR A 202 2.34 -10.39 4.78
N ALA A 203 3.21 -10.30 5.79
CA ALA A 203 4.11 -11.38 6.16
C ALA A 203 3.59 -12.03 7.45
N TYR A 204 3.00 -13.21 7.32
CA TYR A 204 2.49 -13.99 8.45
C TYR A 204 3.56 -14.98 8.92
N SER A 205 3.64 -15.18 10.24
CA SER A 205 4.55 -16.15 10.85
C SER A 205 4.16 -17.61 10.63
N THR A 206 2.98 -17.88 10.07
CA THR A 206 2.45 -19.22 9.81
C THR A 206 1.43 -19.18 8.66
N ALA A 207 1.27 -20.30 7.97
CA ALA A 207 0.26 -20.46 6.93
C ALA A 207 -1.17 -20.46 7.54
N PRO A 208 -2.23 -20.13 6.77
CA PRO A 208 -3.60 -20.21 7.27
C PRO A 208 -3.92 -21.60 7.82
N GLY A 209 -4.59 -21.67 8.98
CA GLY A 209 -4.92 -22.93 9.67
C GLY A 209 -3.89 -23.40 10.70
N TYR A 210 -2.66 -22.90 10.65
CA TYR A 210 -1.56 -23.47 11.43
C TYR A 210 -1.16 -22.66 12.67
N TYR A 211 -0.53 -23.35 13.63
CA TYR A 211 0.02 -22.77 14.84
C TYR A 211 1.30 -21.96 14.54
N SER A 212 1.56 -20.93 15.35
CA SER A 212 2.80 -20.13 15.25
C SER A 212 3.71 -20.34 16.47
N TRP A 213 4.94 -20.78 16.20
CA TRP A 213 5.89 -21.19 17.22
C TRP A 213 6.65 -20.02 17.84
N ARG A 214 6.85 -20.08 19.17
CA ARG A 214 7.62 -19.09 19.92
C ARG A 214 8.50 -19.72 20.98
N ASN A 215 9.77 -19.34 21.01
CA ASN A 215 10.68 -19.66 22.11
C ASN A 215 10.49 -18.64 23.24
N THR A 216 10.41 -19.13 24.48
CA THR A 216 10.13 -18.30 25.65
C THR A 216 11.29 -17.42 26.09
N GLN A 217 12.53 -17.73 25.67
CA GLN A 217 13.75 -17.03 26.04
C GLN A 217 14.34 -16.21 24.90
N THR A 218 14.28 -16.70 23.66
CA THR A 218 14.96 -16.07 22.52
C THR A 218 14.05 -15.35 21.54
N GLY A 219 12.72 -15.43 21.73
CA GLY A 219 11.74 -14.88 20.80
C GLY A 219 11.13 -15.93 19.86
N SER A 220 10.24 -15.50 18.98
CA SER A 220 9.65 -16.35 17.95
C SER A 220 10.62 -16.65 16.81
N TRP A 221 10.38 -17.72 16.06
CA TRP A 221 11.27 -18.12 14.95
C TRP A 221 11.15 -17.20 13.74
N PHE A 222 9.98 -16.60 13.56
CA PHE A 222 9.70 -15.70 12.45
C PHE A 222 10.35 -14.31 12.62
N ILE A 223 10.51 -13.86 13.88
CA ILE A 223 11.05 -12.55 14.24
C ILE A 223 12.57 -12.63 14.46
#